data_AF-A0A5E4KSL8-F1
#
_entry.id   AF-A0A5E4KSL8-F1
#
_cell.length_a   1.000
_cell.length_b   1.000
_cell.length_c   1.000
_cell.angle_alpha   90.00
_cell.angle_beta   90.00
_cell.angle_gamma   90.00
#
_symmetry.space_group_name_H-M   'P 1'
#
loop_
_entity.id
_entity.type
_entity.pdbx_description
1 polymer ?
#
loop_
_entity_poly.entity_id
_entity_poly.type
_entity_poly.pdbx_seq_one_letter_code
_entity_poly.pdbx_strand_id
1 'polypeptide(L)'
;MIHQAQGRYDEAVKMYQESMKIKEELGDRSGIAGTLGQTGRIYYMQKNYKEALRNFLLAFIIFNELKSPYKDLAAQDIMKLKEEIGEELFNKYYEEITNEQREESNN
;
A
#
# COMPACT_ATOMS: atom_id res chain seq x y z
N MET A 1 -6.08 -12.14 -16.48
CA MET A 1 -5.49 -12.26 -15.12
C MET A 1 -5.42 -10.94 -14.34
N ILE A 2 -5.62 -9.77 -14.96
CA ILE A 2 -5.61 -8.45 -14.27
C ILE A 2 -6.77 -8.27 -13.27
N HIS A 3 -7.97 -8.81 -13.55
CA HIS A 3 -9.14 -8.66 -12.68
C HIS A 3 -9.03 -9.34 -11.31
N GLN A 4 -8.34 -10.48 -11.20
CA GLN A 4 -8.17 -11.15 -9.91
C GLN A 4 -7.21 -10.40 -8.99
N ALA A 5 -6.21 -9.70 -9.55
CA ALA A 5 -5.31 -8.87 -8.77
C ALA A 5 -6.04 -7.61 -8.27
N GLN A 6 -6.85 -6.97 -9.13
CA GLN A 6 -7.67 -5.80 -8.78
C GLN A 6 -8.57 -6.07 -7.57
N GLY A 7 -9.33 -7.17 -7.57
CA GLY A 7 -10.22 -7.50 -6.46
C GLY A 7 -9.51 -7.76 -5.13
N ARG A 8 -8.26 -8.27 -5.17
CA ARG A 8 -7.45 -8.41 -3.96
C ARG A 8 -7.03 -7.05 -3.43
N TYR A 9 -6.50 -6.17 -4.28
CA TYR A 9 -6.09 -4.81 -3.88
C TYR A 9 -7.21 -4.00 -3.24
N ASP A 10 -8.44 -4.15 -3.74
CA ASP A 10 -9.61 -3.48 -3.17
C ASP A 10 -9.87 -3.89 -1.71
N GLU A 11 -9.56 -5.14 -1.33
CA GLU A 11 -9.73 -5.64 0.03
C GLU A 11 -8.70 -5.04 1.00
N ALA A 12 -7.40 -4.98 0.67
CA ALA A 12 -6.45 -4.30 1.55
C ALA A 12 -6.68 -2.81 1.57
N VAL A 13 -7.09 -2.20 0.43
CA VAL A 13 -7.49 -0.79 0.42
C VAL A 13 -8.58 -0.56 1.46
N LYS A 14 -9.61 -1.40 1.48
CA LYS A 14 -10.69 -1.31 2.46
C LYS A 14 -10.20 -1.52 3.91
N MET A 15 -9.38 -2.54 4.17
CA MET A 15 -8.85 -2.80 5.52
C MET A 15 -7.96 -1.66 6.03
N TYR A 16 -7.12 -1.10 5.16
CA TYR A 16 -6.31 0.05 5.50
C TYR A 16 -7.12 1.33 5.66
N GLN A 17 -8.20 1.52 4.89
CA GLN A 17 -9.13 2.64 5.10
C GLN A 17 -9.78 2.57 6.49
N GLU A 18 -10.14 1.37 6.94
CA GLU A 18 -10.67 1.15 8.28
C GLU A 18 -9.63 1.45 9.37
N SER A 19 -8.38 1.01 9.21
CA SER A 19 -7.32 1.29 10.20
C SER A 19 -6.82 2.74 10.17
N MET A 20 -6.78 3.39 9.01
CA MET A 20 -6.37 4.80 8.87
C MET A 20 -7.44 5.79 9.33
N LYS A 21 -8.72 5.42 9.35
CA LYS A 21 -9.79 6.25 9.93
C LYS A 21 -9.53 6.63 11.39
N ILE A 22 -8.72 5.83 12.11
CA ILE A 22 -8.34 6.11 13.50
C ILE A 22 -7.19 7.15 13.58
N LYS A 23 -6.47 7.41 12.48
CA LYS A 23 -5.32 8.34 12.41
C LYS A 23 -5.65 9.64 11.65
N GLU A 24 -6.92 10.04 11.61
CA GLU A 24 -7.42 11.24 10.92
C GLU A 24 -7.30 12.54 11.75
N GLU A 25 -6.11 12.88 12.24
CA GLU A 25 -5.85 14.20 12.87
C GLU A 25 -4.78 15.06 12.16
N LEU A 26 -4.26 14.65 11.00
CA LEU A 26 -3.18 15.38 10.33
C LEU A 26 -3.64 16.02 9.01
N GLY A 27 -3.64 17.35 8.99
CA GLY A 27 -4.17 18.22 7.94
C GLY A 27 -3.46 18.21 6.58
N ASP A 28 -2.42 17.38 6.37
CA ASP A 28 -1.79 17.20 5.05
C ASP A 28 -1.60 15.71 4.68
N ARG A 29 -2.73 15.07 4.38
CA ARG A 29 -2.76 13.68 3.89
C ARG A 29 -2.02 13.51 2.56
N SER A 30 -1.98 14.54 1.70
CA SER A 30 -1.31 14.44 0.41
C SER A 30 0.22 14.41 0.56
N GLY A 31 0.78 15.25 1.43
CA GLY A 31 2.20 15.24 1.80
C GLY A 31 2.62 13.94 2.49
N ILE A 32 1.75 13.39 3.36
CA ILE A 32 1.96 12.08 3.98
C ILE A 32 2.03 10.98 2.90
N ALA A 33 1.07 10.94 1.98
CA ALA A 33 1.06 9.97 0.88
C ALA A 33 2.29 10.08 -0.03
N GLY A 34 2.73 11.30 -0.34
CA GLY A 34 3.96 11.54 -1.09
C GLY A 34 5.20 11.00 -0.36
N THR A 35 5.27 11.24 0.95
CA THR A 35 6.38 10.75 1.79
C THR A 35 6.39 9.23 1.87
N LEU A 36 5.22 8.60 2.01
CA LEU A 36 5.06 7.14 1.98
C LEU A 36 5.53 6.57 0.64
N GLY A 37 5.13 7.15 -0.48
CA GLY A 37 5.59 6.72 -1.81
C GLY A 37 7.11 6.80 -1.95
N GLN A 38 7.73 7.89 -1.50
CA GLN A 38 9.19 8.05 -1.51
C GLN A 38 9.88 7.03 -0.59
N THR A 39 9.33 6.79 0.59
CA THR A 39 9.82 5.81 1.56
C THR A 39 9.75 4.39 0.99
N GLY A 40 8.65 4.06 0.31
CA GLY A 40 8.50 2.79 -0.40
C GLY A 40 9.58 2.59 -1.47
N ARG A 41 9.92 3.63 -2.22
CA ARG A 41 11.04 3.57 -3.20
C ARG A 41 12.38 3.36 -2.53
N ILE A 42 12.63 3.99 -1.38
CA ILE A 42 13.87 3.78 -0.62
C ILE A 42 13.97 2.31 -0.18
N TYR A 43 12.91 1.75 0.38
CA TYR A 43 12.89 0.34 0.76
C TYR A 43 13.02 -0.60 -0.45
N TYR A 44 12.40 -0.26 -1.58
CA TYR A 44 12.57 -0.99 -2.83
C TYR A 44 14.04 -1.05 -3.26
N MET A 45 14.74 0.09 -3.22
CA MET A 45 16.18 0.16 -3.55
C MET A 45 17.06 -0.63 -2.55
N GLN A 46 16.60 -0.75 -1.30
CA GLN A 46 17.26 -1.59 -0.28
C GLN A 46 16.88 -3.07 -0.38
N LYS A 47 16.06 -3.47 -1.36
CA LYS A 47 15.47 -4.81 -1.49
C LYS A 47 14.62 -5.25 -0.29
N ASN A 48 14.17 -4.28 0.52
CA ASN A 48 13.21 -4.52 1.58
C ASN A 48 11.79 -4.46 0.99
N TYR A 49 11.44 -5.50 0.25
CA TYR A 49 10.24 -5.53 -0.60
C TYR A 49 8.92 -5.53 0.19
N LYS A 50 8.90 -6.13 1.38
CA LYS A 50 7.71 -6.13 2.25
C LYS A 50 7.39 -4.70 2.73
N GLU A 51 8.40 -3.98 3.23
CA GLU A 51 8.20 -2.59 3.66
C GLU A 51 7.94 -1.66 2.47
N ALA A 52 8.55 -1.92 1.31
CA ALA A 52 8.24 -1.21 0.08
C ALA A 52 6.75 -1.35 -0.28
N LEU A 53 6.23 -2.59 -0.30
CA LEU A 53 4.83 -2.88 -0.60
C LEU A 53 3.89 -2.16 0.38
N ARG A 54 4.16 -2.25 1.68
CA ARG A 54 3.38 -1.57 2.73
C ARG A 54 3.27 -0.07 2.47
N ASN A 55 4.40 0.58 2.23
CA ASN A 55 4.45 2.03 2.02
C ASN A 55 3.76 2.44 0.71
N PHE A 56 3.92 1.66 -0.37
CA PHE A 56 3.22 1.93 -1.62
C PHE A 56 1.70 1.75 -1.53
N LEU A 57 1.23 0.72 -0.82
CA LEU A 57 -0.20 0.50 -0.58
C LEU A 57 -0.79 1.69 0.19
N LEU A 58 -0.16 2.09 1.31
CA LEU A 58 -0.61 3.24 2.10
C LEU A 58 -0.68 4.52 1.27
N ALA A 59 0.36 4.80 0.47
CA ALA A 59 0.36 5.96 -0.43
C ALA A 59 -0.79 5.88 -1.45
N PHE A 60 -0.98 4.70 -2.07
CA PHE A 60 -2.07 4.47 -3.04
C PHE A 60 -3.44 4.74 -2.42
N ILE A 61 -3.69 4.23 -1.22
CA ILE A 61 -4.98 4.37 -0.53
C ILE A 61 -5.29 5.84 -0.28
N ILE A 62 -4.34 6.58 0.32
CA ILE A 62 -4.54 7.99 0.61
C ILE A 62 -4.74 8.77 -0.70
N PHE A 63 -3.93 8.52 -1.73
CA PHE A 63 -4.13 9.19 -3.02
C PHE A 63 -5.47 8.83 -3.67
N ASN A 64 -5.93 7.60 -3.53
CA ASN A 64 -7.23 7.15 -4.05
C ASN A 64 -8.39 7.83 -3.31
N GLU A 65 -8.33 7.93 -1.98
CA GLU A 65 -9.30 8.67 -1.16
C GLU A 65 -9.35 10.15 -1.53
N LEU A 66 -8.19 10.77 -1.72
CA LEU A 66 -8.07 12.15 -2.14
C LEU A 66 -8.45 12.37 -3.62
N LYS A 67 -8.78 11.30 -4.36
CA LYS A 67 -8.98 11.32 -5.83
C LYS A 67 -7.82 11.98 -6.57
N SER A 68 -6.62 11.85 -6.01
CA SER A 68 -5.39 12.44 -6.53
C SER A 68 -4.90 11.66 -7.76
N PRO A 69 -4.38 12.33 -8.80
CA PRO A 69 -3.75 11.65 -9.93
C PRO A 69 -2.49 10.86 -9.52
N TYR A 70 -1.91 11.15 -8.36
CA TYR A 70 -0.73 10.44 -7.85
C TYR A 70 -1.02 8.99 -7.46
N LYS A 71 -2.29 8.57 -7.39
CA LYS A 71 -2.65 7.16 -7.17
C LYS A 71 -2.07 6.26 -8.28
N ASP A 72 -2.01 6.76 -9.52
CA ASP A 72 -1.51 5.98 -10.65
C ASP A 72 0.01 5.76 -10.54
N LEU A 73 0.74 6.71 -9.93
CA LEU A 73 2.17 6.53 -9.64
C LEU A 73 2.39 5.45 -8.57
N ALA A 74 1.61 5.49 -7.49
CA ALA A 74 1.70 4.47 -6.45
C ALA A 74 1.32 3.08 -7.00
N ALA A 75 0.31 3.01 -7.87
CA ALA A 75 -0.05 1.77 -8.56
C ALA A 75 1.08 1.24 -9.46
N GLN A 76 1.77 2.12 -10.19
CA GLN A 76 2.93 1.74 -11.01
C GLN A 76 4.08 1.19 -10.15
N ASP A 77 4.36 1.81 -9.00
CA ASP A 77 5.40 1.33 -8.08
C ASP A 77 5.05 -0.07 -7.53
N ILE A 78 3.78 -0.33 -7.19
CA ILE A 78 3.28 -1.65 -6.77
C ILE A 78 3.41 -2.67 -7.91
N MET A 79 3.05 -2.30 -9.14
CA MET A 79 3.16 -3.19 -10.30
C MET A 79 4.62 -3.57 -10.58
N LYS A 80 5.53 -2.59 -10.58
CA LYS A 80 6.98 -2.84 -10.71
C LYS A 80 7.50 -3.76 -9.62
N LEU A 81 7.09 -3.53 -8.38
CA LEU A 81 7.49 -4.39 -7.28
C LEU A 81 6.99 -5.83 -7.50
N LYS A 82 5.74 -6.00 -7.93
CA LYS A 82 5.18 -7.32 -8.27
C LYS A 82 5.95 -8.02 -9.40
N GLU A 83 6.33 -7.27 -10.44
CA GLU A 83 7.14 -7.80 -11.54
C GLU A 83 8.53 -8.23 -11.07
N GLU A 84 9.16 -7.47 -10.18
CA GLU A 84 10.50 -7.76 -9.62
C GLU A 84 10.50 -9.01 -8.72
N ILE A 85 9.54 -9.12 -7.80
CA ILE A 85 9.54 -10.17 -6.77
C ILE A 85 8.70 -11.40 -7.14
N GLY A 86 7.91 -11.31 -8.21
CA GLY A 86 6.99 -12.35 -8.65
C GLY A 86 5.66 -12.37 -7.88
N GLU A 87 4.63 -12.97 -8.49
CA GLU A 87 3.27 -12.97 -7.94
C GLU A 87 3.13 -13.75 -6.64
N GLU A 88 3.86 -14.85 -6.47
CA GLU A 88 3.80 -15.69 -5.27
C GLU A 88 4.31 -14.94 -4.03
N LEU A 89 5.53 -14.38 -4.11
CA LEU A 89 6.12 -13.64 -3.00
C LEU A 89 5.37 -12.34 -2.72
N PHE A 90 4.87 -11.68 -3.77
CA PHE A 90 4.01 -10.53 -3.63
C PHE A 90 2.74 -10.85 -2.83
N ASN A 91 2.03 -11.93 -3.18
CA ASN A 91 0.82 -12.33 -2.47
C ASN A 91 1.13 -12.68 -1.01
N LYS A 92 2.25 -13.35 -0.75
CA LYS A 92 2.70 -13.65 0.62
C LYS A 92 2.90 -12.37 1.44
N TYR A 93 3.66 -11.40 0.94
CA TYR A 93 3.87 -10.13 1.66
C TYR A 93 2.57 -9.36 1.83
N TYR A 94 1.71 -9.39 0.82
CA TYR A 94 0.41 -8.78 0.88
C TYR A 94 -0.45 -9.35 2.02
N GLU A 95 -0.55 -10.67 2.10
CA GLU A 95 -1.26 -11.38 3.18
C GLU A 95 -0.68 -11.06 4.56
N GLU A 96 0.65 -11.12 4.71
CA GLU A 96 1.34 -10.77 5.96
C GLU A 96 1.00 -9.35 6.41
N ILE A 97 1.07 -8.38 5.49
CA ILE A 97 0.75 -6.98 5.76
C ILE A 97 -0.71 -6.81 6.21
N THR A 98 -1.66 -7.49 5.55
CA THR A 98 -3.08 -7.42 5.93
C THR A 98 -3.38 -8.11 7.27
N ASN A 99 -2.68 -9.20 7.58
CA ASN A 99 -2.87 -9.95 8.82
C ASN A 99 -2.30 -9.20 10.04
N GLU A 100 -1.14 -8.56 9.91
CA GLU A 100 -0.54 -7.76 10.99
C GLU A 100 -1.45 -6.62 11.45
N GLN A 101 -2.18 -5.98 10.53
CA GLN A 101 -3.13 -4.91 10.86
C GLN A 101 -4.40 -5.42 11.56
N ARG A 102 -4.79 -6.67 11.31
CA ARG A 102 -5.92 -7.32 12.01
C ARG A 102 -5.56 -7.60 13.46
N GLU A 103 -4.32 -7.96 13.75
CA GLU A 103 -3.85 -8.19 15.12
C GLU A 103 -3.72 -6.88 15.91
N GLU A 104 -3.24 -5.80 15.26
CA GLU A 104 -3.15 -4.47 15.88
C GLU A 104 -4.51 -3.82 16.18
N SER A 105 -5.57 -4.17 15.43
CA SER A 105 -6.93 -3.62 15.64
C SER A 105 -7.75 -4.37 16.70
N ASN A 106 -7.28 -5.54 17.16
CA ASN A 106 -7.97 -6.37 18.15
C ASN A 106 -7.36 -6.27 19.56
N ASN A 107 -6.44 -5.33 19.78
CA ASN A 107 -5.79 -5.03 21.07
C ASN A 107 -6.10 -3.59 21.48
#